data_AF-A0A6C0EF12-F1
#
_entry.id   AF-A0A6C0EF12-F1
#
_cell.length_a   1.000
_cell.length_b   1.000
_cell.length_c   1.000
_cell.angle_alpha   90.00
_cell.angle_beta   90.00
_cell.angle_gamma   90.00
#
_symmetry.space_group_name_H-M   'P 1'
#
loop_
_entity.id
_entity.type
_entity.pdbx_description
1 polymer ?
#
loop_
_entity_poly.entity_id
_entity_poly.type
_entity_poly.pdbx_seq_one_letter_code
_entity_poly.pdbx_strand_id
1 'polypeptide(L)'
;MTISLSKPDKIVVFDVDETLGYFTQLGIFWDALNVYYKNQGDDENIFKTQQTQQDLFNTLLDIYPEFLRVNILAILNYLKRKKEKKKCKHIMIYTNNHASKDWINLIINYFHEKINYILFDRVIRAFKIHGKIIEMCRSTNDKTTGDLFNCTKIPHNSQICFLDDVYYSNMVDENVYYIKLKPYTYNLSFQQMIQRFIACKYGKKITDERIFNDFMKSFIDRYNFSYSKKNEKDYELDKIVSKKIMIHLQTFFDKKWQSNDPMVSINNKNNRTKKYYSHQHNKTSKNL
;
A
#
# COMPACT_ATOMS: atom_id res chain seq x y z
N MET A 1 30.03 -33.60 -14.85
CA MET A 1 28.97 -33.17 -13.92
C MET A 1 28.22 -32.01 -14.55
N THR A 2 27.04 -32.27 -15.11
CA THR A 2 26.13 -31.20 -15.52
C THR A 2 25.55 -30.60 -14.25
N ILE A 3 26.02 -29.40 -13.87
CA ILE A 3 25.37 -28.63 -12.81
C ILE A 3 23.99 -28.30 -13.34
N SER A 4 22.98 -29.03 -12.86
CA SER A 4 21.58 -28.63 -13.01
C SER A 4 21.44 -27.28 -12.32
N LEU A 5 21.56 -26.18 -13.08
CA LEU A 5 21.27 -24.84 -12.59
C LEU A 5 19.87 -24.88 -11.96
N SER A 6 19.81 -24.69 -10.64
CA SER A 6 18.54 -24.63 -9.94
C SER A 6 17.68 -23.55 -10.60
N LYS A 7 16.41 -23.87 -10.81
CA LYS A 7 15.48 -22.92 -11.39
C LYS A 7 15.48 -21.66 -10.51
N PRO A 8 15.58 -20.45 -11.11
CA PRO A 8 15.65 -19.22 -10.33
C PRO A 8 14.40 -19.04 -9.46
N ASP A 9 14.62 -18.50 -8.25
CA ASP A 9 13.54 -18.18 -7.33
C ASP A 9 12.65 -17.09 -7.94
N LYS A 10 11.33 -17.23 -7.77
CA LYS A 10 10.36 -16.20 -8.18
C LYS A 10 9.91 -15.40 -6.98
N ILE A 11 10.05 -14.09 -7.07
CA ILE A 11 9.79 -13.14 -5.99
C ILE A 11 8.82 -12.08 -6.51
N VAL A 12 7.85 -11.71 -5.68
CA VAL A 12 6.93 -10.59 -5.98
C VAL A 12 7.18 -9.48 -4.97
N VAL A 13 7.28 -8.24 -5.44
CA VAL A 13 7.56 -7.07 -4.61
C VAL A 13 6.52 -6.00 -4.92
N PHE A 14 5.89 -5.48 -3.87
CA PHE A 14 4.86 -4.43 -3.97
C PHE A 14 5.32 -3.14 -3.29
N ASP A 15 4.94 -1.99 -3.84
CA ASP A 15 4.71 -0.81 -3.00
C ASP A 15 3.41 -0.94 -2.18
N VAL A 16 3.18 -0.01 -1.25
CA VAL A 16 1.99 0.04 -0.39
C VAL A 16 0.98 1.07 -0.89
N ASP A 17 1.25 2.36 -0.68
CA ASP A 17 0.33 3.43 -1.06
C ASP A 17 0.22 3.53 -2.59
N GLU A 18 -0.96 3.92 -3.04
CA GLU A 18 -1.40 3.96 -4.42
C GLU A 18 -1.28 2.62 -5.19
N THR A 19 -0.72 1.57 -4.59
CA THR A 19 -0.47 0.24 -5.18
C THR A 19 -1.36 -0.84 -4.57
N LEU A 20 -1.35 -1.03 -3.25
CA LEU A 20 -2.28 -1.92 -2.54
C LEU A 20 -3.61 -1.23 -2.21
N GLY A 21 -3.58 0.10 -2.09
CA GLY A 21 -4.72 0.93 -1.71
C GLY A 21 -4.32 2.38 -1.60
N TYR A 22 -5.27 3.23 -1.19
CA TYR A 22 -5.06 4.64 -0.93
C TYR A 22 -5.26 4.90 0.55
N PHE A 23 -4.16 5.07 1.30
CA PHE A 23 -4.23 5.10 2.76
C PHE A 23 -4.03 6.50 3.35
N THR A 24 -3.82 7.55 2.54
CA THR A 24 -3.61 8.92 3.05
C THR A 24 -4.81 9.42 3.86
N GLN A 25 -6.01 9.41 3.29
CA GLN A 25 -7.21 9.91 3.98
C GLN A 25 -7.56 9.04 5.20
N LEU A 26 -7.40 7.73 5.08
CA LEU A 26 -7.59 6.80 6.20
C LEU A 26 -6.59 7.09 7.33
N GLY A 27 -5.34 7.41 7.00
CA GLY A 27 -4.31 7.80 7.97
C GLY A 27 -4.67 9.06 8.74
N ILE A 28 -5.20 10.08 8.06
CA ILE A 28 -5.69 11.30 8.72
C ILE A 28 -6.83 10.96 9.69
N PHE A 29 -7.78 10.12 9.27
CA PHE A 29 -8.89 9.71 10.12
C PHE A 29 -8.42 8.86 11.32
N TRP A 30 -7.45 7.97 11.09
CA TRP A 30 -6.82 7.16 12.12
C TRP A 30 -6.10 8.01 13.16
N ASP A 31 -5.32 9.01 12.73
CA ASP A 31 -4.63 9.95 13.62
C ASP A 31 -5.62 10.72 14.49
N ALA A 32 -6.73 11.18 13.90
CA ALA A 32 -7.80 11.87 14.62
C ALA A 32 -8.42 10.96 15.70
N LEU A 33 -8.77 9.71 15.35
CA LEU A 33 -9.30 8.74 16.33
C LEU A 33 -8.29 8.45 17.45
N ASN A 34 -7.01 8.27 17.10
CA ASN A 34 -5.96 8.00 18.08
C ASN A 34 -5.85 9.12 19.11
N VAL A 35 -5.89 10.39 18.67
CA VAL A 35 -5.88 11.53 19.59
C VAL A 35 -7.18 11.65 20.37
N TYR A 36 -8.33 11.45 19.72
CA TYR A 36 -9.64 11.48 20.39
C TYR A 36 -9.66 10.52 21.58
N TYR A 37 -9.33 9.24 21.36
CA TYR A 37 -9.41 8.21 22.40
C TYR A 37 -8.29 8.30 23.44
N LYS A 38 -7.13 8.89 23.11
CA LYS A 38 -6.09 9.18 24.11
C LYS A 38 -6.47 10.31 25.06
N ASN A 39 -7.33 11.22 24.62
CA ASN A 39 -7.83 12.31 25.45
C ASN A 39 -9.03 11.89 26.32
N GLN A 40 -9.62 10.72 26.06
CA GLN A 40 -10.58 10.08 26.97
C GLN A 40 -9.80 9.43 28.12
N GLY A 41 -10.38 9.37 29.32
CA GLY A 41 -9.73 8.81 30.51
C GLY A 41 -9.21 7.37 30.31
N ASP A 42 -8.24 6.96 31.14
CA ASP A 42 -7.47 5.71 30.97
C ASP A 42 -8.31 4.42 30.86
N ASP A 43 -9.51 4.41 31.44
CA ASP A 43 -10.43 3.26 31.42
C ASP A 43 -11.14 3.06 30.06
N GLU A 44 -11.18 4.09 29.19
CA GLU A 44 -11.86 4.05 27.89
C GLU A 44 -10.89 4.00 26.68
N ASN A 45 -9.59 3.99 26.93
CA ASN A 45 -8.59 4.10 25.87
C ASN A 45 -8.47 2.80 25.03
N ILE A 46 -9.20 2.75 23.91
CA ILE A 46 -9.15 1.63 22.95
C ILE A 46 -7.75 1.44 22.34
N PHE A 47 -6.87 2.45 22.41
CA PHE A 47 -5.50 2.39 21.90
C PHE A 47 -4.49 1.82 22.92
N LYS A 48 -4.94 1.27 24.06
CA LYS A 48 -4.08 0.75 25.14
C LYS A 48 -3.15 -0.39 24.73
N THR A 49 -3.55 -1.23 23.78
CA THR A 49 -2.75 -2.40 23.35
C THR A 49 -2.57 -2.46 21.84
N GLN A 50 -1.51 -3.11 21.37
CA GLN A 50 -1.31 -3.34 19.93
C GLN A 50 -2.45 -4.15 19.29
N GLN A 51 -3.02 -5.12 20.03
CA GLN A 51 -4.14 -5.92 19.52
C GLN A 51 -5.40 -5.07 19.32
N THR A 52 -5.77 -4.25 20.32
CA THR A 52 -6.96 -3.41 20.21
C THR A 52 -6.82 -2.33 19.12
N GLN A 53 -5.61 -1.83 18.91
CA GLN A 53 -5.29 -0.96 17.77
C GLN A 53 -5.50 -1.72 16.44
N GLN A 54 -4.99 -2.94 16.32
CA GLN A 54 -5.17 -3.75 15.12
C GLN A 54 -6.65 -4.05 14.86
N ASP A 55 -7.42 -4.43 15.88
CA ASP A 55 -8.86 -4.73 15.75
C ASP A 55 -9.68 -3.51 15.29
N LEU A 56 -9.35 -2.33 15.83
CA LEU A 56 -9.94 -1.06 15.40
C LEU A 56 -9.56 -0.78 13.94
N PHE A 57 -8.28 -0.88 13.61
CA PHE A 57 -7.81 -0.66 12.24
C PHE A 57 -8.48 -1.59 11.23
N ASN A 58 -8.63 -2.88 11.56
CA ASN A 58 -9.33 -3.83 10.71
C ASN A 58 -10.80 -3.46 10.53
N THR A 59 -11.45 -3.04 11.62
CA THR A 59 -12.84 -2.56 11.56
C THR A 59 -12.97 -1.35 10.65
N LEU A 60 -12.02 -0.41 10.70
CA LEU A 60 -12.00 0.76 9.81
C LEU A 60 -11.88 0.36 8.34
N LEU A 61 -10.93 -0.50 7.98
CA LEU A 61 -10.80 -0.95 6.60
C LEU A 61 -12.00 -1.77 6.11
N ASP A 62 -12.67 -2.50 7.00
CA ASP A 62 -13.89 -3.23 6.66
C ASP A 62 -15.09 -2.31 6.38
N ILE A 63 -15.18 -1.14 7.05
CA ILE A 63 -16.23 -0.14 6.76
C ILE A 63 -15.85 0.87 5.67
N TYR A 64 -14.57 0.92 5.28
CA TYR A 64 -14.03 1.73 4.19
C TYR A 64 -13.27 0.90 3.15
N PRO A 65 -13.90 -0.13 2.55
CA PRO A 65 -13.23 -0.98 1.58
C PRO A 65 -12.78 -0.21 0.33
N GLU A 66 -13.30 1.00 0.08
CA GLU A 66 -12.91 1.85 -1.04
C GLU A 66 -11.45 2.33 -0.96
N PHE A 67 -10.84 2.33 0.23
CA PHE A 67 -9.41 2.62 0.37
C PHE A 67 -8.52 1.46 -0.06
N LEU A 68 -9.06 0.25 -0.25
CA LEU A 68 -8.33 -0.87 -0.84
C LEU A 68 -8.39 -0.79 -2.35
N ARG A 69 -7.28 -1.08 -3.03
CA ARG A 69 -7.30 -1.20 -4.49
C ARG A 69 -8.30 -2.29 -4.87
N VAL A 70 -9.11 -2.02 -5.89
CA VAL A 70 -10.15 -2.95 -6.34
C VAL A 70 -9.57 -4.35 -6.56
N ASN A 71 -10.23 -5.39 -6.05
CA ASN A 71 -9.81 -6.80 -6.16
C ASN A 71 -8.44 -7.16 -5.55
N ILE A 72 -7.85 -6.30 -4.71
CA ILE A 72 -6.54 -6.60 -4.11
C ILE A 72 -6.55 -7.90 -3.30
N LEU A 73 -7.60 -8.19 -2.54
CA LEU A 73 -7.71 -9.44 -1.77
C LEU A 73 -7.70 -10.70 -2.67
N ALA A 74 -8.28 -10.62 -3.87
CA ALA A 74 -8.25 -11.72 -4.84
C ALA A 74 -6.84 -11.92 -5.42
N ILE A 75 -6.11 -10.83 -5.67
CA ILE A 75 -4.71 -10.83 -6.10
C ILE A 75 -3.82 -11.46 -5.02
N LEU A 76 -3.96 -11.02 -3.76
CA LEU A 76 -3.19 -11.56 -2.64
C LEU A 76 -3.51 -13.05 -2.39
N ASN A 77 -4.78 -13.46 -2.49
CA ASN A 77 -5.15 -14.89 -2.42
C ASN A 77 -4.56 -15.72 -3.57
N TYR A 78 -4.46 -15.16 -4.78
CA TYR A 78 -3.76 -15.83 -5.87
C TYR A 78 -2.29 -16.05 -5.55
N LEU A 79 -1.63 -15.05 -4.98
CA LEU A 79 -0.23 -15.15 -4.58
C LEU A 79 -0.01 -16.10 -3.41
N LYS A 80 -0.91 -16.12 -2.42
CA LYS A 80 -0.96 -17.15 -1.36
C LYS A 80 -0.91 -18.55 -1.97
N ARG A 81 -1.78 -18.86 -2.92
CA ARG A 81 -1.78 -20.16 -3.63
C ARG A 81 -0.48 -20.45 -4.37
N LYS A 82 0.21 -19.42 -4.91
CA LYS A 82 1.52 -19.61 -5.56
C LYS A 82 2.61 -19.90 -4.53
N LYS A 83 2.59 -19.29 -3.33
CA LYS A 83 3.50 -19.64 -2.23
C LYS A 83 3.24 -21.05 -1.70
N GLU A 84 1.99 -21.41 -1.43
CA GLU A 84 1.60 -22.75 -0.96
C GLU A 84 2.04 -23.86 -1.93
N LYS A 85 1.95 -23.60 -3.24
CA LYS A 85 2.43 -24.51 -4.30
C LYS A 85 3.94 -24.42 -4.56
N LYS A 86 4.70 -23.70 -3.73
CA LYS A 86 6.15 -23.46 -3.85
C LYS A 86 6.56 -22.89 -5.22
N LYS A 87 5.65 -22.15 -5.88
CA LYS A 87 5.89 -21.47 -7.18
C LYS A 87 6.35 -20.02 -7.00
N CYS A 88 6.15 -19.45 -5.82
CA CYS A 88 6.64 -18.14 -5.41
C CYS A 88 7.45 -18.35 -4.14
N LYS A 89 8.71 -17.94 -4.14
CA LYS A 89 9.62 -18.10 -3.01
C LYS A 89 9.30 -17.08 -1.93
N HIS A 90 9.23 -15.80 -2.32
CA HIS A 90 8.95 -14.69 -1.42
C HIS A 90 7.97 -13.69 -2.02
N ILE A 91 7.23 -13.02 -1.15
CA ILE A 91 6.44 -11.83 -1.46
C ILE A 91 6.85 -10.76 -0.47
N MET A 92 7.21 -9.58 -0.96
CA MET A 92 7.82 -8.52 -0.15
C MET A 92 7.14 -7.18 -0.37
N ILE A 93 7.29 -6.30 0.61
CA ILE A 93 6.95 -4.88 0.50
C ILE A 93 8.23 -4.08 0.34
N TYR A 94 8.28 -3.19 -0.63
CA TYR A 94 9.33 -2.19 -0.78
C TYR A 94 8.70 -0.81 -0.94
N THR A 95 8.69 -0.02 0.13
CA THR A 95 7.95 1.23 0.20
C THR A 95 8.81 2.42 0.59
N ASN A 96 8.42 3.58 0.09
CA ASN A 96 8.94 4.89 0.46
C ASN A 96 7.99 5.65 1.39
N ASN A 97 7.00 4.98 1.99
CA ASN A 97 6.10 5.64 2.94
C ASN A 97 6.89 6.16 4.16
N HIS A 98 6.65 7.43 4.52
CA HIS A 98 7.29 8.15 5.64
C HIS A 98 6.48 8.11 6.96
N ALA A 99 5.34 7.41 6.96
CA ALA A 99 4.55 7.14 8.15
C ALA A 99 5.33 6.27 9.15
N SER A 100 4.78 6.17 10.36
CA SER A 100 5.41 5.38 11.42
C SER A 100 5.57 3.92 11.02
N LYS A 101 6.49 3.23 11.72
CA LYS A 101 6.70 1.79 11.52
C LYS A 101 5.38 1.02 11.67
N ASP A 102 4.60 1.43 12.67
CA ASP A 102 3.37 0.80 13.10
C ASP A 102 2.25 0.96 12.07
N TRP A 103 2.18 2.09 11.37
CA TRP A 103 1.17 2.32 10.31
C TRP A 103 1.24 1.26 9.21
N ILE A 104 2.43 0.98 8.69
CA ILE A 104 2.63 -0.04 7.66
C ILE A 104 2.32 -1.44 8.21
N ASN A 105 2.64 -1.70 9.48
CA ASN A 105 2.33 -2.99 10.10
C ASN A 105 0.82 -3.19 10.22
N LEU A 106 0.05 -2.17 10.58
CA LEU A 106 -1.42 -2.23 10.64
C LEU A 106 -2.00 -2.65 9.29
N ILE A 107 -1.54 -2.03 8.19
CA ILE A 107 -1.96 -2.35 6.82
C ILE A 107 -1.61 -3.79 6.45
N ILE A 108 -0.38 -4.22 6.73
CA ILE A 108 0.11 -5.56 6.40
C ILE A 108 -0.66 -6.63 7.18
N ASN A 109 -0.84 -6.43 8.47
CA ASN A 109 -1.56 -7.35 9.35
C ASN A 109 -3.03 -7.46 8.96
N TYR A 110 -3.67 -6.36 8.55
CA TYR A 110 -5.02 -6.40 7.98
C TYR A 110 -5.07 -7.37 6.80
N PHE A 111 -4.15 -7.24 5.83
CA PHE A 111 -4.12 -8.15 4.69
C PHE A 111 -3.87 -9.60 5.10
N HIS A 112 -2.97 -9.86 6.05
CA HIS A 112 -2.71 -11.21 6.56
C HIS A 112 -3.95 -11.84 7.20
N GLU A 113 -4.71 -11.07 7.97
CA GLU A 113 -5.96 -11.51 8.58
C GLU A 113 -7.04 -11.79 7.53
N LYS A 114 -7.27 -10.86 6.59
CA LYS A 114 -8.32 -11.01 5.56
C LYS A 114 -8.13 -12.22 4.67
N ILE A 115 -6.89 -12.68 4.46
CA ILE A 115 -6.59 -13.88 3.66
C ILE A 115 -6.22 -15.09 4.51
N ASN A 116 -6.22 -14.95 5.84
CA ASN A 116 -5.78 -15.93 6.82
C ASN A 116 -4.44 -16.57 6.42
N TYR A 117 -3.41 -15.75 6.23
CA TYR A 117 -2.05 -16.17 5.84
C TYR A 117 -1.02 -15.05 6.00
N ILE A 118 0.13 -15.36 6.59
CA ILE A 118 1.30 -14.46 6.65
C ILE A 118 1.96 -14.43 5.27
N LEU A 119 1.54 -13.48 4.43
CA LEU A 119 1.91 -13.45 3.01
C LEU A 119 3.26 -12.78 2.76
N PHE A 120 3.48 -11.63 3.40
CA PHE A 120 4.62 -10.75 3.17
C PHE A 120 5.79 -11.17 4.06
N ASP A 121 6.89 -11.61 3.46
CA ASP A 121 8.08 -12.14 4.15
C ASP A 121 9.02 -11.04 4.65
N ARG A 122 9.03 -9.89 3.97
CA ARG A 122 9.94 -8.77 4.26
C ARG A 122 9.28 -7.45 3.93
N VAL A 123 9.56 -6.44 4.76
CA VAL A 123 9.20 -5.04 4.53
C VAL A 123 10.49 -4.24 4.48
N ILE A 124 10.76 -3.62 3.34
CA ILE A 124 11.85 -2.67 3.13
C ILE A 124 11.24 -1.27 3.21
N ARG A 125 11.68 -0.49 4.18
CA ARG A 125 11.10 0.82 4.51
C ARG A 125 11.84 1.95 3.81
N ALA A 126 11.36 3.18 3.99
CA ALA A 126 12.02 4.39 3.52
C ALA A 126 13.49 4.43 3.99
N PHE A 127 14.40 4.94 3.16
CA PHE A 127 15.81 5.05 3.53
C PHE A 127 16.02 6.08 4.65
N LYS A 128 15.57 7.32 4.46
CA LYS A 128 15.70 8.39 5.46
C LYS A 128 14.37 9.10 5.71
N ILE A 129 14.09 9.38 6.99
CA ILE A 129 12.94 10.17 7.43
C ILE A 129 13.47 11.27 8.36
N HIS A 130 13.25 12.55 8.00
CA HIS A 130 13.81 13.72 8.70
C HIS A 130 15.33 13.64 8.93
N GLY A 131 16.08 13.23 7.89
CA GLY A 131 17.54 13.11 7.95
C GLY A 131 18.07 11.87 8.68
N LYS A 132 17.24 11.18 9.47
CA LYS A 132 17.59 9.93 10.16
C LYS A 132 17.44 8.73 9.23
N ILE A 133 18.47 7.88 9.16
CA ILE A 133 18.40 6.61 8.42
C ILE A 133 17.47 5.66 9.17
N ILE A 134 16.52 5.08 8.44
CA ILE A 134 15.52 4.13 8.95
C ILE A 134 15.85 2.72 8.46
N GLU A 135 16.09 2.54 7.17
CA GLU A 135 16.44 1.25 6.57
C GLU A 135 17.93 1.23 6.20
N MET A 136 18.76 0.72 7.12
CA MET A 136 20.23 0.77 7.01
C MET A 136 20.81 0.02 5.81
N CYS A 137 20.06 -0.95 5.26
CA CYS A 137 20.48 -1.70 4.08
C CYS A 137 20.21 -0.96 2.76
N ARG A 138 19.57 0.22 2.82
CA ARG A 138 19.37 1.12 1.68
C ARG A 138 20.45 2.17 1.61
N SER A 139 20.70 2.66 0.40
CA SER A 139 21.66 3.71 0.09
C SER A 139 21.00 5.00 -0.41
N THR A 140 19.75 4.91 -0.89
CA THR A 140 19.02 6.05 -1.48
C THR A 140 17.52 6.01 -1.16
N ASN A 141 16.85 7.16 -1.28
CA ASN A 141 15.39 7.27 -1.17
C ASN A 141 14.69 6.67 -2.41
N ASP A 142 15.37 6.59 -3.55
CA ASP A 142 14.83 5.87 -4.71
C ASP A 142 14.80 4.36 -4.44
N LYS A 143 13.87 3.66 -5.07
CA LYS A 143 13.86 2.19 -5.05
C LYS A 143 14.81 1.69 -6.13
N THR A 144 15.73 0.81 -5.76
CA THR A 144 16.75 0.27 -6.68
C THR A 144 16.86 -1.24 -6.53
N THR A 145 17.28 -1.93 -7.60
CA THR A 145 17.57 -3.37 -7.51
C THR A 145 18.70 -3.65 -6.53
N GLY A 146 19.73 -2.80 -6.51
CA GLY A 146 20.85 -2.90 -5.57
C GLY A 146 20.39 -2.87 -4.10
N ASP A 147 19.57 -1.89 -3.72
CA ASP A 147 19.02 -1.80 -2.36
C ASP A 147 18.08 -2.99 -2.06
N LEU A 148 17.29 -3.46 -3.04
CA LEU A 148 16.46 -4.65 -2.88
C LEU A 148 17.32 -5.89 -2.56
N PHE A 149 18.37 -6.18 -3.32
CA PHE A 149 19.28 -7.29 -3.04
C PHE A 149 19.99 -7.12 -1.69
N ASN A 150 20.48 -5.92 -1.40
CA ASN A 150 21.15 -5.60 -0.14
C ASN A 150 20.26 -5.85 1.07
N CYS A 151 18.98 -5.47 1.00
CA CYS A 151 18.04 -5.57 2.10
C CYS A 151 17.43 -6.96 2.29
N THR A 152 17.40 -7.79 1.25
CA THR A 152 16.69 -9.07 1.26
C THR A 152 17.60 -10.28 1.23
N LYS A 153 18.85 -10.10 0.75
CA LYS A 153 19.83 -11.18 0.57
C LYS A 153 19.32 -12.33 -0.31
N ILE A 154 18.37 -12.04 -1.20
CA ILE A 154 17.90 -13.00 -2.21
C ILE A 154 19.01 -13.27 -3.24
N PRO A 155 19.06 -14.47 -3.84
CA PRO A 155 20.03 -14.76 -4.89
C PRO A 155 19.93 -13.78 -6.07
N HIS A 156 21.06 -13.34 -6.63
CA HIS A 156 21.08 -12.39 -7.75
C HIS A 156 20.43 -12.92 -9.03
N ASN A 157 20.37 -14.24 -9.20
CA ASN A 157 19.66 -14.88 -10.31
C ASN A 157 18.14 -14.97 -10.09
N SER A 158 17.59 -14.42 -9.01
CA SER A 158 16.14 -14.45 -8.75
C SER A 158 15.37 -13.65 -9.78
N GLN A 159 14.23 -14.16 -10.21
CA GLN A 159 13.27 -13.44 -11.05
C GLN A 159 12.33 -12.64 -10.16
N ILE A 160 12.24 -11.34 -10.40
CA ILE A 160 11.50 -10.39 -9.57
C ILE A 160 10.33 -9.84 -10.36
N CYS A 161 9.13 -9.86 -9.80
CA CYS A 161 7.98 -9.12 -10.31
C CYS A 161 7.75 -7.91 -9.40
N PHE A 162 8.01 -6.71 -9.91
CA PHE A 162 7.98 -5.48 -9.15
C PHE A 162 6.76 -4.63 -9.54
N LEU A 163 5.91 -4.30 -8.57
CA LEU A 163 4.66 -3.57 -8.76
C LEU A 163 4.70 -2.25 -8.00
N ASP A 164 4.58 -1.16 -8.73
CA ASP A 164 4.68 0.19 -8.19
C ASP A 164 3.92 1.19 -9.08
N ASP A 165 3.30 2.20 -8.49
CA ASP A 165 2.65 3.27 -9.23
C ASP A 165 3.63 4.38 -9.63
N VAL A 166 4.78 4.49 -8.97
CA VAL A 166 5.91 5.36 -9.32
C VAL A 166 6.91 4.58 -10.19
N TYR A 167 7.63 5.31 -11.07
CA TYR A 167 8.57 4.70 -12.00
C TYR A 167 9.97 4.95 -11.46
N TYR A 168 10.71 3.87 -11.24
CA TYR A 168 12.07 3.91 -10.74
C TYR A 168 13.00 3.31 -11.79
N SER A 169 13.78 4.15 -12.47
CA SER A 169 14.68 3.71 -13.54
C SER A 169 15.72 2.70 -13.03
N ASN A 170 16.21 2.89 -11.81
CA ASN A 170 17.19 2.01 -11.16
C ASN A 170 16.61 0.69 -10.63
N MET A 171 15.32 0.45 -10.89
CA MET A 171 14.63 -0.81 -10.60
C MET A 171 14.31 -1.58 -11.89
N VAL A 172 14.67 -1.03 -13.06
CA VAL A 172 14.61 -1.73 -14.35
C VAL A 172 15.90 -2.51 -14.54
N ASP A 173 15.78 -3.82 -14.66
CA ASP A 173 16.88 -4.78 -14.69
C ASP A 173 16.45 -6.02 -15.49
N GLU A 174 17.41 -6.80 -16.01
CA GLU A 174 17.16 -8.00 -16.83
C GLU A 174 16.29 -9.04 -16.11
N ASN A 175 16.41 -9.13 -14.79
CA ASN A 175 15.70 -10.11 -13.97
C ASN A 175 14.42 -9.55 -13.34
N VAL A 176 14.01 -8.32 -13.70
CA VAL A 176 12.84 -7.63 -13.15
C VAL A 176 11.71 -7.51 -14.17
N TYR A 177 10.63 -8.25 -13.94
CA TYR A 177 9.33 -8.01 -14.53
C TYR A 177 8.67 -6.79 -13.89
N TYR A 178 8.87 -5.62 -14.49
CA TYR A 178 8.37 -4.35 -13.96
C TYR A 178 6.92 -4.08 -14.40
N ILE A 179 6.04 -3.86 -13.43
CA ILE A 179 4.64 -3.47 -13.63
C ILE A 179 4.42 -2.07 -13.08
N LYS A 180 4.42 -1.08 -13.98
CA LYS A 180 4.12 0.32 -13.64
C LYS A 180 2.61 0.51 -13.62
N LEU A 181 2.05 0.82 -12.46
CA LEU A 181 0.61 0.97 -12.23
C LEU A 181 0.16 2.43 -12.42
N LYS A 182 -1.09 2.63 -12.85
CA LYS A 182 -1.77 3.91 -12.57
C LYS A 182 -1.95 4.02 -11.05
N PRO A 183 -1.65 5.17 -10.42
CA PRO A 183 -1.88 5.37 -9.00
C PRO A 183 -3.34 5.17 -8.63
N TYR A 184 -3.60 4.41 -7.56
CA TYR A 184 -4.94 4.22 -7.02
C TYR A 184 -5.19 5.26 -5.93
N THR A 185 -6.11 6.18 -6.17
CA THR A 185 -6.58 7.16 -5.18
C THR A 185 -8.04 6.92 -4.86
N TYR A 186 -8.55 7.26 -3.68
CA TYR A 186 -10.00 7.29 -3.45
C TYR A 186 -10.30 8.21 -2.28
N ASN A 187 -11.31 9.09 -2.39
CA ASN A 187 -11.72 9.92 -1.27
C ASN A 187 -13.21 9.74 -0.95
N LEU A 188 -13.49 9.62 0.34
CA LEU A 188 -14.84 9.72 0.91
C LEU A 188 -15.03 11.11 1.49
N SER A 189 -16.26 11.62 1.54
CA SER A 189 -16.49 12.85 2.31
C SER A 189 -16.29 12.56 3.79
N PHE A 190 -15.74 13.51 4.55
CA PHE A 190 -15.52 13.31 5.99
C PHE A 190 -16.82 13.04 6.75
N GLN A 191 -17.93 13.65 6.32
CA GLN A 191 -19.26 13.35 6.85
C GLN A 191 -19.63 11.88 6.66
N GLN A 192 -19.40 11.31 5.47
CA GLN A 192 -19.65 9.87 5.23
C GLN A 192 -18.76 8.98 6.09
N MET A 193 -17.49 9.37 6.29
CA MET A 193 -16.59 8.62 7.17
C MET A 193 -17.12 8.62 8.61
N ILE A 194 -17.39 9.80 9.17
CA ILE A 194 -17.96 9.94 10.51
C ILE A 194 -19.24 9.11 10.69
N GLN A 195 -20.20 9.22 9.76
CA GLN A 195 -21.47 8.49 9.83
C GLN A 195 -21.27 6.97 9.85
N ARG A 196 -20.40 6.44 8.98
CA ARG A 196 -20.08 5.01 8.94
C ARG A 196 -19.34 4.56 10.21
N PHE A 197 -18.45 5.41 10.75
CA PHE A 197 -17.72 5.11 11.97
C PHE A 197 -18.66 4.99 13.17
N ILE A 198 -19.53 5.97 13.40
CA ILE A 198 -20.49 5.99 14.51
C ILE A 198 -21.37 4.72 14.50
N ALA A 199 -21.75 4.26 13.32
CA ALA A 199 -22.53 3.03 13.17
C ALA A 199 -21.77 1.73 13.50
N CYS A 200 -20.43 1.75 13.57
CA CYS A 200 -19.61 0.57 13.83
C CYS A 200 -19.47 0.26 15.33
N LYS A 201 -18.93 -0.92 15.68
CA LYS A 201 -18.84 -1.41 17.07
C LYS A 201 -18.06 -0.47 18.02
N TYR A 202 -17.10 0.29 17.50
CA TYR A 202 -16.33 1.26 18.28
C TYR A 202 -17.00 2.63 18.35
N GLY A 203 -17.62 3.07 17.24
CA GLY A 203 -18.36 4.32 17.20
C GLY A 203 -19.59 4.32 18.10
N LYS A 204 -20.26 3.18 18.26
CA LYS A 204 -21.39 3.01 19.20
C LYS A 204 -21.04 3.26 20.67
N LYS A 205 -19.74 3.33 21.01
CA LYS A 205 -19.26 3.67 22.36
C LYS A 205 -19.09 5.17 22.57
N ILE A 206 -19.23 5.98 21.52
CA ILE A 206 -19.21 7.44 21.62
C ILE A 206 -20.49 7.87 22.34
N THR A 207 -20.33 8.55 23.47
CA THR A 207 -21.43 9.02 24.32
C THR A 207 -22.04 10.33 23.82
N ASP A 208 -21.21 11.23 23.29
CA ASP A 208 -21.64 12.51 22.69
C ASP A 208 -21.15 12.62 21.24
N GLU A 209 -22.05 12.33 20.29
CA GLU A 209 -21.77 12.42 18.86
C GLU A 209 -21.45 13.85 18.42
N ARG A 210 -22.00 14.88 19.06
CA ARG A 210 -21.73 16.29 18.69
C ARG A 210 -20.28 16.63 19.02
N ILE A 211 -19.84 16.34 20.25
CA ILE A 211 -18.45 16.56 20.67
C ILE A 211 -17.48 15.78 19.79
N PHE A 212 -17.80 14.51 19.50
CA PHE A 212 -16.98 13.70 18.59
C PHE A 212 -16.90 14.32 17.19
N ASN A 213 -18.03 14.72 16.60
CA ASN A 213 -18.07 15.31 15.26
C ASN A 213 -17.28 16.62 15.18
N ASP A 214 -17.43 17.49 16.18
CA ASP A 214 -16.73 18.76 16.26
C ASP A 214 -15.22 18.55 16.40
N PHE A 215 -14.81 17.60 17.25
CA PHE A 215 -13.41 17.20 17.40
C PHE A 215 -12.83 16.67 16.08
N MET A 216 -13.51 15.70 15.45
CA MET A 216 -13.02 15.07 14.23
C MET A 216 -12.87 16.09 13.10
N LYS A 217 -13.87 16.97 12.93
CA LYS A 217 -13.83 18.05 11.95
C LYS A 217 -12.65 18.99 12.22
N SER A 218 -12.54 19.52 13.44
CA SER A 218 -11.46 20.43 13.81
C SER A 218 -10.07 19.80 13.62
N PHE A 219 -9.92 18.51 13.94
CA PHE A 219 -8.64 17.82 13.81
C PHE A 219 -8.24 17.66 12.35
N ILE A 220 -9.17 17.18 11.52
CA ILE A 220 -8.96 16.87 10.10
C ILE A 220 -8.69 18.15 9.30
N ASP A 221 -9.39 19.25 9.61
CA ASP A 221 -9.22 20.53 8.90
C ASP A 221 -7.76 21.05 8.97
N ARG A 222 -7.00 20.69 10.01
CA ARG A 222 -5.58 21.06 10.17
C ARG A 222 -4.66 20.42 9.11
N TYR A 223 -5.09 19.33 8.47
CA TYR A 223 -4.30 18.67 7.43
C TYR A 223 -4.43 19.35 6.06
N ASN A 224 -5.32 20.34 5.90
CA ASN A 224 -5.61 20.99 4.62
C ASN A 224 -5.84 20.00 3.47
N PHE A 225 -6.53 18.89 3.77
CA PHE A 225 -6.73 17.79 2.83
C PHE A 225 -7.66 18.22 1.69
N SER A 226 -7.20 18.07 0.44
CA SER A 226 -8.02 18.34 -0.74
C SER A 226 -8.90 17.13 -1.07
N TYR A 227 -10.20 17.25 -0.81
CA TYR A 227 -11.17 16.24 -1.19
C TYR A 227 -11.39 16.23 -2.71
N SER A 228 -11.21 15.06 -3.34
CA SER A 228 -11.55 14.83 -4.73
C SER A 228 -12.42 13.60 -4.89
N LYS A 229 -13.69 13.80 -5.27
CA LYS A 229 -14.61 12.68 -5.51
C LYS A 229 -14.14 11.90 -6.74
N LYS A 230 -13.92 10.58 -6.57
CA LYS A 230 -13.67 9.71 -7.70
C LYS A 230 -14.93 9.59 -8.56
N ASN A 231 -14.79 9.84 -9.86
CA ASN A 231 -15.86 9.60 -10.81
C ASN A 231 -15.93 8.12 -11.23
N GLU A 232 -17.09 7.71 -11.74
CA GLU A 232 -17.36 6.33 -12.12
C GLU A 232 -16.39 5.80 -13.18
N LYS A 233 -16.04 6.63 -14.18
CA LYS A 233 -15.09 6.24 -15.23
C LYS A 233 -13.71 5.91 -14.67
N ASP A 234 -13.21 6.72 -13.74
CA ASP A 234 -11.93 6.46 -13.07
C ASP A 234 -11.99 5.19 -12.22
N TYR A 235 -13.11 4.91 -11.57
CA TYR A 235 -13.29 3.66 -10.82
C TYR A 235 -13.35 2.42 -11.72
N GLU A 236 -14.01 2.52 -12.88
CA GLU A 236 -13.98 1.47 -13.90
C GLU A 236 -12.56 1.24 -14.45
N LEU A 237 -11.77 2.31 -14.59
CA LEU A 237 -10.36 2.18 -14.95
C LEU A 237 -9.57 1.41 -13.88
N ASP A 238 -9.81 1.65 -12.59
CA ASP A 238 -9.14 0.89 -11.52
C ASP A 238 -9.48 -0.60 -11.58
N LYS A 239 -10.74 -0.96 -11.86
CA LYS A 239 -11.15 -2.36 -12.08
C LYS A 239 -10.34 -3.00 -13.20
N ILE A 240 -10.13 -2.28 -14.30
CA ILE A 240 -9.32 -2.75 -15.44
C ILE A 240 -7.85 -2.93 -15.05
N VAL A 241 -7.27 -1.95 -14.33
CA VAL A 241 -5.89 -2.03 -13.85
C VAL A 241 -5.69 -3.24 -12.95
N SER A 242 -6.61 -3.53 -12.02
CA SER A 242 -6.53 -4.70 -11.16
C SER A 242 -6.65 -6.03 -11.91
N LYS A 243 -7.48 -6.10 -12.96
CA LYS A 243 -7.52 -7.26 -13.87
C LYS A 243 -6.18 -7.45 -14.58
N LYS A 244 -5.57 -6.36 -15.05
CA LYS A 244 -4.24 -6.39 -15.69
C LYS A 244 -3.15 -6.85 -14.72
N ILE A 245 -3.16 -6.40 -13.46
CA ILE A 245 -2.24 -6.92 -12.42
C ILE A 245 -2.31 -8.45 -12.35
N MET A 246 -3.51 -9.02 -12.27
CA MET A 246 -3.68 -10.48 -12.24
C MET A 246 -3.11 -11.16 -13.49
N ILE A 247 -3.36 -10.61 -14.68
CA ILE A 247 -2.84 -11.14 -15.96
C ILE A 247 -1.30 -11.11 -15.99
N HIS A 248 -0.70 -10.00 -15.54
CA HIS A 248 0.75 -9.87 -15.49
C HIS A 248 1.39 -10.82 -14.48
N LEU A 249 0.78 -10.99 -13.29
CA LEU A 249 1.22 -11.99 -12.33
C LEU A 249 1.13 -13.41 -12.90
N GLN A 250 0.05 -13.75 -13.61
CA GLN A 250 -0.07 -15.03 -14.31
C GLN A 250 1.03 -15.21 -15.36
N THR A 251 1.26 -14.19 -16.19
CA THR A 251 2.34 -14.18 -17.20
C THR A 251 3.71 -14.42 -16.56
N PHE A 252 4.02 -13.69 -15.48
CA PHE A 252 5.25 -13.84 -14.72
C PHE A 252 5.41 -15.28 -14.18
N PHE A 253 4.36 -15.89 -13.64
CA PHE A 253 4.47 -17.25 -13.10
C PHE A 253 4.50 -18.36 -14.15
N ASP A 254 3.79 -18.21 -15.26
CA ASP A 254 3.49 -19.29 -16.22
C ASP A 254 4.55 -19.46 -17.34
N LYS A 255 5.76 -18.92 -17.13
CA LYS A 255 6.99 -19.10 -17.96
C LYS A 255 6.97 -18.44 -19.36
N LYS A 256 6.03 -17.55 -19.67
CA LYS A 256 6.03 -16.82 -20.95
C LYS A 256 6.91 -15.56 -20.95
N TRP A 257 7.38 -15.12 -19.79
CA TRP A 257 8.29 -14.00 -19.73
C TRP A 257 9.71 -14.43 -20.11
N GLN A 258 10.22 -13.86 -21.19
CA GLN A 258 11.63 -13.84 -21.54
C GLN A 258 12.19 -12.47 -21.14
N SER A 259 13.41 -12.40 -20.62
CA SER A 259 14.06 -11.18 -20.10
C SER A 259 14.12 -10.01 -21.09
N ASN A 260 13.86 -10.26 -22.39
CA ASN A 260 13.78 -9.26 -23.43
C ASN A 260 12.41 -8.57 -23.57
N ASP A 261 11.38 -8.97 -22.81
CA ASP A 261 10.09 -8.29 -22.82
C ASP A 261 10.22 -6.91 -22.13
N PRO A 262 9.95 -5.80 -22.84
CA PRO A 262 10.13 -4.46 -22.31
C PRO A 262 9.21 -4.18 -21.11
N MET A 263 9.60 -3.22 -20.29
CA MET A 263 8.81 -2.69 -19.17
C MET A 263 7.33 -2.60 -19.51
N VAL A 264 6.48 -3.25 -18.71
CA VAL A 264 5.04 -3.22 -18.98
C VAL A 264 4.40 -2.09 -18.19
N SER A 265 4.20 -0.97 -18.89
CA SER A 265 3.38 0.12 -18.38
C SER A 265 1.90 -0.22 -18.52
N ILE A 266 1.20 -0.30 -17.39
CA ILE A 266 -0.26 -0.41 -17.37
C ILE A 266 -0.85 1.00 -17.48
N ASN A 267 -0.65 1.61 -18.66
CA ASN A 267 -1.30 2.85 -19.07
C ASN A 267 -2.21 2.56 -20.27
N ASN A 268 -3.44 3.09 -20.27
CA ASN A 268 -4.31 2.96 -21.42
C ASN A 268 -3.94 4.04 -22.46
N LYS A 269 -3.37 3.63 -23.61
CA LYS A 269 -3.24 4.50 -24.78
C LYS A 269 -4.58 4.56 -25.52
N ASN A 270 -5.43 5.51 -25.14
CA ASN A 270 -6.42 6.09 -26.06
C ASN A 270 -6.02 7.54 -26.34
N ASN A 271 -5.92 7.83 -27.63
CA ASN A 271 -5.24 8.93 -28.31
C ASN A 271 -5.44 10.39 -27.84
N ARG A 272 -4.40 11.18 -28.18
CA ARG A 272 -4.29 12.65 -28.41
C ARG A 272 -3.98 13.56 -27.21
N THR A 273 -2.74 14.04 -27.26
CA THR A 273 -2.19 15.30 -26.72
C THR A 273 -3.21 16.37 -26.34
N LYS A 274 -3.19 16.77 -25.06
CA LYS A 274 -3.11 18.19 -24.66
C LYS A 274 -2.18 18.30 -23.45
N LYS A 275 -1.05 18.98 -23.66
CA LYS A 275 -0.13 19.43 -22.61
C LYS A 275 -0.93 20.26 -21.59
N TYR A 276 -0.84 19.89 -20.33
CA TYR A 276 -0.85 20.87 -19.24
C TYR A 276 0.25 20.49 -18.25
N TYR A 277 1.31 21.30 -18.27
CA TYR A 277 2.32 21.38 -17.23
C TYR A 277 1.83 22.37 -16.16
N SER A 278 1.87 21.94 -14.90
CA SER A 278 2.24 22.76 -13.72
C SER A 278 2.32 21.79 -12.54
N HIS A 279 3.49 21.24 -12.21
CA HIS A 279 4.35 21.75 -11.13
C HIS A 279 3.57 22.30 -9.93
N GLN A 280 3.46 21.49 -8.88
CA GLN A 280 3.56 21.97 -7.50
C GLN A 280 4.05 20.83 -6.60
N HIS A 281 5.31 20.98 -6.19
CA HIS A 281 5.88 20.29 -5.04
C HIS A 281 5.13 20.76 -3.78
N ASN A 282 4.36 19.88 -3.13
CA ASN A 282 4.00 20.08 -1.74
C ASN A 282 4.94 19.27 -0.86
N LYS A 283 6.00 19.95 -0.41
CA LYS A 283 6.73 19.58 0.80
C LYS A 283 5.81 19.90 1.98
N THR A 284 5.23 18.88 2.61
CA THR A 284 4.69 19.03 3.96
C THR A 284 5.85 18.95 4.95
N SER A 285 6.32 20.12 5.38
CA SER A 285 7.11 20.27 6.59
C SER A 285 6.23 19.86 7.78
N LYS A 286 6.70 18.89 8.56
CA LYS A 286 6.15 18.59 9.88
C LYS A 286 6.47 19.76 10.82
N ASN A 287 5.44 20.24 11.51
CA ASN A 287 5.53 20.80 12.85
C ASN A 287 4.21 20.51 13.54
N LEU A 288 4.21 19.41 14.30
CA LEU A 288 3.52 19.12 15.56
C LEU A 288 3.73 17.64 15.89
#